data_AF-A0A1I0RE10-F1
#
_entry.id   AF-A0A1I0RE10-F1
#
_cell.length_a   1.000
_cell.length_b   1.000
_cell.length_c   1.000
_cell.angle_alpha   90.00
_cell.angle_beta   90.00
_cell.angle_gamma   90.00
#
_symmetry.space_group_name_H-M   'P 1'
#
loop_
_entity.id
_entity.type
_entity.pdbx_description
1 polymer ?
#
loop_
_entity_poly.entity_id
_entity_poly.type
_entity_poly.pdbx_seq_one_letter_code
_entity_poly.pdbx_strand_id
1 'polypeptide(L)'
;MNEFVKKIFLIIAVLVFVFIGWQIMFNDGGFLQTSYNAIAVEINKNWANTHGEGEELLSRYGEPEAQNNSNSGSGGFDINVN
;
A
#
# COMPACT_ATOMS: atom_id res chain seq x y z
N MET A 1 15.40 13.84 -40.88
CA MET A 1 15.30 14.31 -39.49
C MET A 1 16.70 14.27 -38.90
N ASN A 2 17.24 15.42 -38.49
CA ASN A 2 18.62 15.54 -38.04
C ASN A 2 18.87 14.60 -36.83
N GLU A 3 20.00 13.91 -36.80
CA GLU A 3 20.28 12.88 -35.77
C GLU A 3 20.22 13.44 -34.35
N PHE A 4 20.64 14.70 -34.19
CA PHE A 4 20.54 15.43 -32.93
C PHE A 4 19.09 15.59 -32.46
N VAL A 5 18.18 15.92 -33.37
CA VAL A 5 16.75 16.13 -33.05
C VAL A 5 16.12 14.81 -32.60
N LYS A 6 16.49 13.69 -33.23
CA LYS A 6 16.02 12.36 -32.81
C LYS A 6 16.54 11.96 -31.43
N LYS A 7 17.83 12.20 -31.14
CA LYS A 7 18.42 11.88 -29.83
C LYS A 7 17.78 12.68 -28.70
N ILE A 8 17.60 13.98 -28.90
CA ILE A 8 16.98 14.86 -27.90
C ILE A 8 15.52 14.45 -27.66
N PHE A 9 14.78 14.16 -28.72
CA PHE A 9 13.40 13.69 -28.61
C PHE A 9 13.29 12.37 -27.83
N LEU A 10 14.18 11.42 -28.09
CA LEU A 10 14.20 10.14 -27.38
C LEU A 10 14.51 10.32 -25.89
N ILE A 11 15.49 11.17 -25.55
CA ILE A 11 15.83 11.49 -24.15
C ILE A 11 14.62 12.05 -23.41
N ILE A 12 13.91 13.01 -24.03
CA ILE A 12 12.70 13.61 -23.44
C ILE A 12 11.61 12.56 -23.28
N ALA A 13 11.37 11.72 -24.29
CA ALA A 13 10.37 10.66 -24.22
C ALA A 13 10.65 9.68 -23.08
N VAL A 14 11.90 9.23 -22.93
CA VAL A 14 12.32 8.34 -21.83
C VAL A 14 12.12 9.02 -20.48
N LEU A 15 12.49 10.29 -20.37
CA LEU A 15 12.31 11.06 -19.14
C LEU A 15 10.83 11.12 -18.74
N VAL A 16 9.95 11.41 -19.69
CA VAL A 16 8.49 11.44 -19.47
C VAL A 16 7.97 10.07 -19.02
N PHE A 17 8.44 8.98 -19.63
CA PHE A 17 8.04 7.62 -19.23
C PHE A 17 8.43 7.28 -17.79
N VAL A 18 9.62 7.71 -17.33
CA VAL A 18 10.04 7.51 -15.94
C VAL A 18 9.12 8.29 -14.98
N PHE A 19 8.77 9.53 -15.32
CA PHE A 19 7.82 10.31 -14.54
C PHE A 19 6.44 9.65 -14.46
N ILE A 20 5.93 9.12 -15.57
CA ILE A 20 4.64 8.40 -15.59
C ILE A 20 4.71 7.14 -14.73
N GLY A 21 5.78 6.35 -14.84
CA GLY A 21 5.98 5.16 -14.02
C GLY A 21 6.04 5.48 -12.52
N TRP A 22 6.72 6.57 -12.16
CA TRP A 22 6.77 7.05 -10.78
C TRP A 22 5.39 7.47 -10.25
N GLN A 23 4.63 8.21 -11.06
CA GLN A 23 3.26 8.61 -10.71
C GLN A 23 2.35 7.39 -10.53
N ILE A 24 2.41 6.41 -11.42
CA ILE A 24 1.58 5.19 -11.29
C ILE A 24 1.93 4.39 -10.03
N MET A 25 3.21 4.35 -9.64
CA MET A 25 3.65 3.61 -8.48
C MET A 25 3.31 4.31 -7.16
N PHE A 26 3.55 5.62 -7.06
CA PHE A 26 3.57 6.36 -5.79
C PHE A 26 2.50 7.44 -5.63
N ASN A 27 1.69 7.72 -6.65
CA ASN A 27 0.57 8.64 -6.49
C ASN A 27 -0.52 8.02 -5.59
N ASP A 28 -1.38 8.85 -5.01
CA ASP A 28 -2.51 8.39 -4.20
C ASP A 28 -3.41 7.47 -5.03
N GLY A 29 -3.65 6.25 -4.55
CA GLY A 29 -4.32 5.17 -5.30
C GLY A 29 -3.42 4.41 -6.27
N GLY A 30 -2.11 4.59 -6.20
CA GLY A 30 -1.12 3.94 -7.06
C GLY A 30 -1.05 2.42 -6.90
N PHE A 31 -0.23 1.80 -7.76
CA PHE A 31 -0.05 0.34 -7.78
C PHE A 31 0.42 -0.22 -6.43
N LEU A 32 1.25 0.52 -5.69
CA LEU A 32 1.75 0.10 -4.38
C LEU A 32 0.62 0.01 -3.35
N GLN A 33 -0.23 1.03 -3.26
CA GLN A 33 -1.38 1.06 -2.36
C GLN A 33 -2.40 -0.01 -2.75
N THR A 34 -2.67 -0.16 -4.05
CA THR A 34 -3.63 -1.16 -4.55
C THR A 34 -3.16 -2.59 -4.28
N SER A 35 -1.90 -2.90 -4.56
CA SER A 35 -1.32 -4.23 -4.31
C SER A 35 -1.25 -4.56 -2.81
N TYR A 36 -0.83 -3.60 -1.98
CA TYR A 36 -0.83 -3.78 -0.53
C TYR A 36 -2.26 -4.00 0.00
N ASN A 37 -3.22 -3.18 -0.44
CA ASN A 37 -4.61 -3.31 0.00
C ASN A 37 -5.24 -4.62 -0.46
N ALA A 38 -4.86 -5.16 -1.63
CA ALA A 38 -5.31 -6.46 -2.08
C ALA A 38 -4.81 -7.59 -1.15
N ILE A 39 -3.51 -7.55 -0.81
CA ILE A 39 -2.91 -8.53 0.11
C ILE A 39 -3.51 -8.41 1.51
N ALA A 40 -3.64 -7.19 2.04
CA ALA A 40 -4.23 -6.94 3.36
C ALA A 40 -5.67 -7.45 3.43
N VAL A 41 -6.48 -7.25 2.38
CA VAL A 41 -7.86 -7.76 2.31
C VAL A 41 -7.91 -9.28 2.33
N GLU A 42 -7.04 -9.97 1.60
CA GLU A 42 -7.00 -11.44 1.61
C GLU A 42 -6.59 -12.00 2.98
N ILE A 43 -5.60 -11.37 3.62
CA ILE A 43 -5.15 -11.76 4.96
C ILE A 43 -6.27 -11.51 5.98
N ASN A 44 -6.90 -10.33 5.97
CA ASN A 44 -7.99 -10.02 6.88
C ASN A 44 -9.21 -10.92 6.66
N LYS A 45 -9.51 -11.31 5.41
CA LYS A 45 -10.58 -12.26 5.11
C LYS A 45 -10.30 -13.64 5.73
N ASN A 46 -9.06 -14.10 5.67
CA ASN A 46 -8.65 -15.36 6.30
C ASN A 46 -8.61 -15.27 7.82
N TRP A 47 -8.25 -14.10 8.36
CA TRP A 47 -8.29 -13.82 9.79
C TRP A 47 -9.73 -13.80 10.33
N ALA A 48 -10.64 -13.09 9.67
CA ALA A 48 -12.06 -13.05 10.03
C ALA A 48 -12.71 -14.44 10.01
N ASN A 49 -12.32 -15.31 9.08
CA ASN A 49 -12.78 -16.70 9.03
C ASN A 49 -12.29 -17.58 10.20
N THR A 50 -11.21 -17.19 10.88
CA THR A 50 -10.59 -17.99 11.96
C THR A 50 -10.81 -17.42 13.35
N HIS A 51 -10.95 -16.09 13.48
CA HIS A 51 -11.05 -15.39 14.77
C HIS A 51 -12.39 -14.64 14.95
N GLY A 52 -13.28 -14.67 13.96
CA GLY A 52 -14.58 -14.00 13.99
C GLY A 52 -14.60 -12.67 13.24
N GLU A 53 -15.78 -12.27 12.77
CA GLU A 53 -15.98 -11.02 12.03
C GLU A 53 -15.85 -9.82 12.98
N GLY A 54 -14.84 -8.97 12.78
CA GLY A 54 -14.72 -7.70 13.52
C GLY A 54 -13.30 -7.16 13.71
N GLU A 55 -12.28 -8.02 13.61
CA GLU A 55 -10.88 -7.59 13.75
C GLU A 55 -10.15 -7.69 12.41
N GLU A 56 -9.53 -6.58 12.00
CA GLU A 56 -8.61 -6.54 10.86
C GLU A 56 -7.19 -6.70 11.40
N LEU A 57 -6.49 -7.77 10.98
CA LEU A 57 -5.11 -8.02 11.38
C LEU A 57 -4.14 -7.00 10.77
N LEU A 58 -4.41 -6.56 9.55
CA LEU A 58 -3.62 -5.58 8.83
C LEU A 58 -4.51 -4.43 8.36
N SER A 59 -4.22 -3.20 8.82
CA SER A 59 -4.91 -2.02 8.28
C SER A 59 -4.54 -1.79 6.82
N ARG A 60 -5.49 -1.27 6.04
CA ARG A 60 -5.26 -0.94 4.63
C ARG A 60 -4.45 0.34 4.53
N TYR A 61 -3.59 0.41 3.52
CA TYR A 61 -2.75 1.55 3.25
C TYR A 61 -3.60 2.79 2.94
N GLY A 62 -3.37 3.86 3.69
CA GLY A 62 -4.06 5.15 3.53
C GLY A 62 -5.36 5.29 4.31
N GLU A 63 -5.81 4.27 5.03
CA GLU A 63 -6.86 4.46 6.03
C GLU A 63 -6.23 5.07 7.28
N PRO A 64 -6.79 6.15 7.86
CA PRO A 64 -6.40 6.57 9.19
C PRO A 64 -6.66 5.37 10.09
N GLU A 65 -5.65 4.96 10.88
CA GLU A 65 -5.75 3.84 11.82
C GLU A 65 -7.13 3.86 12.43
N ALA A 66 -7.90 2.78 12.25
CA ALA A 66 -9.28 2.72 12.69
C ALA A 66 -9.33 3.17 14.16
N GLN A 67 -9.73 4.43 14.36
CA GLN A 67 -9.82 5.07 15.66
C GLN A 67 -11.11 4.57 16.29
N ASN A 68 -11.15 3.28 16.58
CA ASN A 68 -12.19 2.59 17.32
C ASN A 68 -11.62 1.31 17.94
N ASN A 69 -10.59 1.48 18.77
CA ASN A 69 -10.50 0.68 19.98
C ASN A 69 -10.65 1.59 21.20
N SER A 70 -11.82 2.24 21.29
CA SER A 70 -12.35 2.66 22.58
C SER A 70 -12.93 1.43 23.25
N ASN A 71 -12.08 0.58 23.84
CA ASN A 71 -12.11 0.24 25.27
C ASN A 71 -11.44 -1.12 25.54
N SER A 72 -10.37 -1.07 26.34
CA SER A 72 -10.07 -2.06 27.38
C SER A 72 -9.80 -3.50 26.95
N GLY A 73 -8.55 -3.79 26.58
CA GLY A 73 -8.06 -5.17 26.56
C GLY A 73 -6.60 -5.25 26.15
N SER A 74 -5.73 -5.47 27.13
CA SER A 74 -4.37 -5.97 26.97
C SER A 74 -4.29 -7.02 25.86
N GLY A 75 -3.69 -6.68 24.73
CA GLY A 75 -3.51 -7.60 23.59
C GLY A 75 -2.24 -7.36 22.79
N GLY A 76 -1.46 -6.34 23.13
CA GLY A 76 -0.06 -6.28 22.70
C GLY A 76 0.68 -7.41 23.41
N PHE A 77 1.48 -8.18 22.68
CA PHE A 77 2.25 -9.33 23.18
C PHE A 77 2.74 -9.11 24.61
N ASP A 78 2.04 -9.69 25.58
CA ASP A 78 2.45 -9.71 26.99
C ASP A 78 3.68 -10.62 27.07
N ILE A 79 4.86 -10.05 26.85
CA ILE A 79 6.12 -10.71 27.15
C ILE A 79 6.23 -10.74 28.67
N ASN A 80 5.81 -11.85 29.28
CA ASN A 80 6.06 -12.15 30.68
C ASN A 80 7.57 -12.34 30.89
N VAL A 81 8.23 -11.33 31.45
CA VAL A 81 9.57 -11.43 32.01
C VAL A 81 9.50 -11.37 33.53
N ASN A 82 9.14 -12.52 34.11
CA ASN A 82 9.44 -13.02 35.45
C ASN A 82 9.30 -12.07 36.65
#